data_AF-A0A0L7TG06-F1
#
_entry.id   AF-A0A0L7TG06-F1
#
_cell.length_a   1.000
_cell.length_b   1.000
_cell.length_c   1.000
_cell.angle_alpha   90.00
_cell.angle_beta   90.00
_cell.angle_gamma   90.00
#
_symmetry.space_group_name_H-M   'P 1'
#
loop_
_entity.id
_entity.type
_entity.pdbx_description
1 polymer ?
#
loop_
_entity_poly.entity_id
_entity_poly.type
_entity_poly.pdbx_seq_one_letter_code
_entity_poly.pdbx_strand_id
1 'polypeptide(L)' 'RNGQPAVMPTTDNIRNGSYPYIRPLYIYVNKVPGKPLEPLTRAFLQQAISPQGQALVERSGYLPLSDAQLRQAQALVE' A
#
# COMPACT_ATOMS: atom_id res chain seq x y z
N ARG A 1 21.30 0.74 -29.65
CA ARG A 1 21.24 0.67 -28.17
C ARG A 1 20.69 -0.69 -27.81
N ASN A 2 21.49 -1.56 -27.20
CA ASN A 2 21.00 -2.85 -26.71
C ASN A 2 20.08 -2.55 -25.52
N GLY A 3 18.76 -2.76 -25.68
CA GLY A 3 17.81 -2.66 -24.59
C GLY A 3 18.09 -3.73 -23.54
N GLN A 4 17.76 -3.44 -22.28
CA GLN A 4 17.78 -4.48 -21.24
C GLN A 4 16.78 -5.60 -21.59
N PRO A 5 17.00 -6.84 -21.14
CA PRO A 5 16.03 -7.92 -21.29
C PRO A 5 14.66 -7.51 -20.74
N ALA A 6 13.59 -7.95 -21.42
CA ALA A 6 12.24 -7.71 -20.93
C ALA A 6 12.04 -8.38 -19.57
N VAL A 7 11.51 -7.63 -18.60
CA VAL A 7 11.14 -8.12 -17.26
C VAL A 7 9.62 -8.21 -17.18
N MET A 8 9.09 -9.37 -16.80
CA MET A 8 7.64 -9.56 -16.62
C MET A 8 7.14 -8.90 -15.33
N PRO A 9 5.90 -8.39 -15.27
CA PRO A 9 5.30 -7.77 -14.08
C PRO A 9 4.83 -8.83 -13.06
N THR A 10 5.70 -9.73 -12.63
CA THR A 10 5.39 -10.66 -11.53
C THR A 10 5.42 -9.93 -10.19
N THR A 11 4.71 -10.46 -9.18
CA THR A 11 4.77 -9.93 -7.81
C THR A 11 6.20 -9.79 -7.31
N ASP A 12 7.05 -10.78 -7.58
CA ASP A 12 8.46 -10.76 -7.17
C ASP A 12 9.25 -9.64 -7.87
N ASN A 13 9.09 -9.49 -9.20
CA ASN A 13 9.78 -8.45 -9.96
C ASN A 13 9.31 -7.04 -9.58
N ILE A 14 8.04 -6.89 -9.21
CA ILE A 14 7.48 -5.64 -8.71
C ILE A 14 8.05 -5.33 -7.31
N ARG A 15 8.06 -6.31 -6.40
CA ARG A 15 8.53 -6.12 -5.02
C ARG A 15 10.04 -5.90 -4.91
N ASN A 16 10.83 -6.51 -5.78
CA ASN A 16 12.29 -6.35 -5.80
C ASN A 16 12.77 -5.16 -6.67
N GLY A 17 11.84 -4.47 -7.35
CA GLY A 17 12.14 -3.28 -8.18
C GLY A 17 12.69 -3.57 -9.58
N SER A 18 12.81 -4.85 -9.98
CA SER A 18 13.26 -5.22 -11.33
C SER A 18 12.23 -4.85 -12.41
N TYR A 19 10.94 -4.79 -12.05
CA TYR A 19 9.90 -4.26 -12.92
C TYR A 19 9.66 -2.77 -12.59
N PRO A 20 10.05 -1.82 -13.48
CA PRO A 20 10.11 -0.40 -13.12
C PRO A 20 8.76 0.33 -13.17
N TYR A 21 7.74 -0.27 -13.81
CA TYR A 21 6.44 0.38 -14.03
C TYR A 21 5.46 0.02 -12.92
N ILE A 22 5.67 0.61 -11.75
CA ILE A 22 4.80 0.44 -10.58
C ILE A 22 4.14 1.76 -10.23
N ARG A 23 2.92 1.69 -9.67
CA ARG A 23 2.21 2.86 -9.17
C ARG A 23 1.69 2.60 -7.77
N PRO A 24 2.36 3.15 -6.74
CA PRO A 24 1.78 3.18 -5.40
C PRO A 24 0.51 4.03 -5.38
N LEU A 25 -0.50 3.58 -4.64
CA LEU A 25 -1.71 4.34 -4.36
C LEU A 25 -1.62 4.89 -2.94
N TYR A 26 -1.80 6.20 -2.80
CA TYR A 26 -1.72 6.90 -1.53
C TYR A 26 -3.11 7.39 -1.13
N ILE A 27 -3.42 7.26 0.16
CA ILE A 27 -4.55 7.93 0.80
C ILE A 27 -3.98 9.10 1.58
N TYR A 28 -4.47 10.31 1.30
CA TYR A 28 -4.08 11.52 2.00
C TYR A 28 -5.16 11.89 3.01
N VAL A 29 -4.73 12.15 4.24
CA VAL A 29 -5.62 12.59 5.32
C VAL A 29 -5.04 13.85 5.94
N ASN A 30 -5.89 14.85 6.12
CA ASN A 30 -5.53 16.08 6.83
C ASN A 30 -5.50 15.83 8.35
N LYS A 31 -4.39 15.28 8.86
CA LYS A 31 -4.16 15.04 10.29
C LYS A 31 -3.61 16.31 10.95
N VAL A 32 -4.37 16.87 11.89
CA VAL A 32 -3.89 18.01 12.69
C VAL A 32 -2.75 17.53 13.60
N PRO A 33 -1.58 18.21 13.62
CA PRO A 33 -0.47 17.81 14.49
C PRO A 33 -0.87 17.73 15.96
N GLY A 34 -0.46 16.65 16.63
CA GLY A 34 -0.76 16.40 18.04
C GLY A 34 -2.22 16.03 18.36
N LYS A 35 -3.09 15.90 17.35
CA LYS A 35 -4.47 15.42 17.54
C LYS A 35 -4.65 14.03 16.93
N PRO A 36 -5.50 13.18 17.54
CA PRO A 36 -5.88 11.93 16.91
C PRO A 36 -6.66 12.18 15.62
N LEU A 37 -6.68 11.18 14.75
CA LEU A 37 -7.57 11.18 13.59
C LEU A 37 -9.03 11.23 14.03
N GLU A 38 -9.87 11.86 13.19
CA GLU A 38 -11.32 11.81 13.38
C GLU A 38 -11.79 10.35 13.41
N PRO A 39 -12.71 9.97 14.32
CA PRO A 39 -13.07 8.58 14.57
C PRO A 39 -13.44 7.75 13.32
N LEU A 40 -14.27 8.28 12.42
CA LEU A 40 -14.69 7.57 11.20
C LEU A 40 -13.52 7.41 10.22
N THR A 41 -12.72 8.46 10.06
CA THR A 41 -11.51 8.42 9.24
C THR A 41 -10.53 7.35 9.75
N ARG A 42 -10.31 7.30 11.07
CA ARG A 42 -9.48 6.27 11.71
C ARG A 42 -10.04 4.87 11.46
N ALA A 43 -11.34 4.67 11.68
CA ALA A 43 -11.99 3.38 11.50
C ALA A 43 -11.90 2.89 10.05
N PHE A 44 -12.09 3.79 9.07
CA PHE A 44 -11.91 3.46 7.67
C PHE A 44 -10.47 3.02 7.35
N LEU A 45 -9.47 3.77 7.82
CA LEU A 45 -8.07 3.43 7.57
C LEU A 45 -7.67 2.11 8.25
N GLN A 46 -8.15 1.86 9.47
CA GLN A 46 -7.97 0.58 10.17
C GLN A 46 -8.57 -0.58 9.36
N GLN A 47 -9.77 -0.39 8.79
CA GLN A 47 -10.38 -1.41 7.95
C GLN A 47 -9.63 -1.61 6.62
N ALA A 48 -9.11 -0.54 6.01
CA ALA A 48 -8.33 -0.62 4.78
C ALA A 48 -7.03 -1.41 4.96
N ILE A 49 -6.34 -1.24 6.10
CA ILE A 49 -5.09 -1.95 6.41
C ILE A 49 -5.29 -3.29 7.13
N SER A 50 -6.54 -3.67 7.43
CA SER A 50 -6.84 -4.96 8.06
C SER A 50 -6.56 -6.13 7.11
N PRO A 51 -6.41 -7.36 7.63
CA PRO A 51 -6.29 -8.54 6.78
C PRO A 51 -7.44 -8.68 5.77
N GLN A 52 -8.67 -8.33 6.19
CA GLN A 52 -9.84 -8.34 5.31
C GLN A 52 -9.75 -7.26 4.23
N GLY A 53 -9.31 -6.04 4.58
CA GLY A 53 -9.09 -4.95 3.64
C GLY A 53 -8.04 -5.31 2.59
N GLN A 54 -6.91 -5.87 3.01
CA GLN A 54 -5.84 -6.30 2.10
C GLN A 54 -6.27 -7.46 1.19
N ALA A 55 -7.08 -8.39 1.68
CA ALA A 55 -7.65 -9.45 0.84
C ALA A 55 -8.60 -8.89 -0.25
N LEU A 56 -9.31 -7.79 0.02
CA LEU A 56 -10.14 -7.11 -0.99
C LEU A 56 -9.28 -6.37 -2.03
N VAL A 57 -8.16 -5.79 -1.61
CA VAL A 57 -7.18 -5.15 -2.52
C VAL A 57 -6.64 -6.17 -3.52
N GLU A 58 -6.25 -7.36 -3.04
CA GLU A 58 -5.76 -8.45 -3.89
C GLU A 58 -6.82 -8.92 -4.89
N ARG A 59 -8.05 -9.15 -4.43
CA ARG A 59 -9.19 -9.53 -5.29
C ARG A 59 -9.51 -8.48 -6.36
N SER A 60 -9.17 -7.23 -6.09
CA SER A 60 -9.38 -6.11 -7.02
C SER A 60 -8.25 -5.95 -8.05
N GLY A 61 -7.26 -6.87 -8.06
CA GLY A 61 -6.16 -6.89 -9.02
C GLY A 61 -4.96 -6.02 -8.64
N TYR A 62 -4.88 -5.57 -7.38
CA TYR A 62 -3.74 -4.83 -6.85
C TYR A 62 -2.85 -5.74 -6.01
N LEU A 63 -1.58 -5.36 -5.86
CA LEU A 63 -0.73 -5.99 -4.85
C LEU A 63 -1.08 -5.44 -3.47
N PRO A 64 -1.34 -6.30 -2.48
CA PRO A 64 -1.51 -5.87 -1.10
C PRO A 64 -0.19 -5.30 -0.56
N LEU A 65 -0.31 -4.47 0.46
CA LEU A 65 0.83 -3.90 1.18
C LEU A 65 1.70 -5.03 1.74
N SER A 66 3.02 -4.84 1.67
CA SER A 66 3.97 -5.67 2.41
C SER A 66 3.84 -5.47 3.92
N ASP A 67 4.35 -6.41 4.70
CA ASP A 67 4.38 -6.30 6.17
C ASP A 67 5.06 -5.01 6.66
N ALA A 68 6.11 -4.57 5.96
CA ALA A 68 6.79 -3.32 6.28
C ALA A 68 5.88 -2.10 6.05
N GLN A 69 5.14 -2.08 4.94
CA GLN A 69 4.19 -1.02 4.64
C GLN A 69 2.97 -1.04 5.58
N LEU A 70 2.50 -2.24 5.97
CA LEU A 70 1.42 -2.38 6.95
C LEU A 70 1.84 -1.83 8.32
N ARG A 71 3.03 -2.19 8.81
CA ARG A 71 3.56 -1.63 10.07
C ARG A 71 3.69 -0.11 10.00
N GLN A 72 4.18 0.42 8.89
CA GLN A 72 4.27 1.86 8.70
C GLN A 72 2.88 2.51 8.69
N ALA A 73 1.90 1.92 8.00
CA ALA A 73 0.54 2.44 7.94
C ALA A 73 -0.15 2.39 9.31
N GLN A 74 0.03 1.31 10.07
CA GLN A 74 -0.49 1.17 11.44
C GLN A 74 0.02 2.31 12.35
N ALA A 75 1.33 2.58 12.31
CA ALA A 75 1.94 3.65 13.11
C ALA A 75 1.44 5.06 12.74
N LEU A 76 0.93 5.28 11.52
CA LEU A 76 0.37 6.56 11.10
C LEU A 76 -1.10 6.75 11.52
N VAL A 77 -1.83 5.63 11.64
CA VAL A 77 -3.25 5.57 11.97
C VAL A 77 -3.50 5.61 13.48
N GLU A 78 -2.55 5.12 14.27
CA GLU A 78 -2.48 5.35 15.72
C GLU A 78 -2.26 6.85 16.06
#